data_AF-A0A7L1N6N3-F1
#
_entry.id   AF-A0A7L1N6N3-F1
#
_cell.length_a   1.000
_cell.length_b   1.000
_cell.length_c   1.000
_cell.angle_alpha   90.00
_cell.angle_beta   90.00
_cell.angle_gamma   90.00
#
_symmetry.space_group_name_H-M   'P 1'
#
loop_
_entity.id
_entity.type
_entity.pdbx_description
1 polymer ?
#
loop_
_entity_poly.entity_id
_entity_poly.type
_entity_poly.pdbx_seq_one_letter_code
_entity_poly.pdbx_strand_id
1 'polypeptide(L)'
;MAEHRAPAILNGGCPARRPGNKVTVVLGAQWGDEGKGKVVDLLAQDADIVCRCQGGNNAGHTVVVDSVEYDFHLLPSGIINPKVTAFIGNGVVIHLPGLLEEAEKNLKKGKGLEGWEKRLIISDRAHIVFDFHQAADGIQEQQRQEQAGKNLGTTKKGIGPVYSSKAARSGLRMCDLVSDFDEFSERFKVLANQYKAIYPTLEIDIDGELEKLKDCMEKVKPMVKDGVYFMYEALHGPPKKILVEGANAALLDIDFGTYPFVTSSNCTVGGVCTGLGMPPQNVGEVYGVVKAYTTRVGIGAFPTEQNNEIGELLQTRGKEYGVTTGRKRRCGWLDLVSLRYAYMINGFTALALTKLDILDVFPEIKIGVAYKLDGEIIPHFPANHEVLNKVEVQYETLPGWDTDISNARTFDELPVNAQNYVRFIEMELGVPGK
;
A
#
# COMPACT_ATOMS: atom_id res chain seq x y z
N MET A 1 40.38 52.47 -11.39
CA MET A 1 39.62 52.25 -10.14
C MET A 1 38.24 51.75 -10.52
N ALA A 2 38.00 50.45 -10.41
CA ALA A 2 36.67 49.87 -10.54
C ALA A 2 36.35 49.25 -9.19
N GLU A 3 35.49 49.90 -8.42
CA GLU A 3 35.08 49.45 -7.09
C GLU A 3 34.26 48.16 -7.20
N HIS A 4 34.80 47.10 -6.63
CA HIS A 4 34.06 45.89 -6.28
C HIS A 4 33.07 46.24 -5.16
N ARG A 5 31.79 46.39 -5.49
CA ARG A 5 30.73 46.40 -4.47
C ARG A 5 30.46 44.97 -3.99
N ALA A 6 30.90 44.66 -2.78
CA ALA A 6 30.46 43.48 -2.05
C ALA A 6 28.92 43.53 -1.84
N PRO A 7 28.21 42.39 -1.93
CA PRO A 7 26.78 42.37 -1.66
C PRO A 7 26.53 42.65 -0.17
N ALA A 8 25.62 43.59 0.10
CA ALA A 8 25.19 43.90 1.45
C ALA A 8 24.57 42.67 2.10
N ILE A 9 25.16 42.22 3.21
CA ILE A 9 24.59 41.20 4.09
C ILE A 9 23.34 41.83 4.72
N LEU A 10 22.16 41.41 4.26
CA LEU A 10 20.88 41.84 4.81
C LEU A 10 20.74 41.29 6.23
N ASN A 11 20.85 42.17 7.22
CA ASN A 11 20.53 41.92 8.64
C ASN A 11 19.00 41.77 8.83
N GLY A 12 18.45 40.69 8.30
CA GLY A 12 17.08 40.25 8.56
C GLY A 12 17.06 38.74 8.45
N GLY A 13 16.74 38.03 9.52
CA GLY A 13 16.65 36.57 9.50
C GLY A 13 15.74 36.12 8.35
N CYS A 14 16.19 35.15 7.55
CA CYS A 14 15.36 34.58 6.49
C CYS A 14 14.10 33.99 7.14
N PRO A 15 12.88 34.50 6.86
CA PRO A 15 11.68 33.97 7.47
C PRO A 15 11.55 32.49 7.10
N ALA A 16 11.32 31.64 8.10
CA ALA A 16 11.12 30.21 7.87
C ALA A 16 10.01 30.01 6.84
N ARG A 17 10.31 29.33 5.74
CA ARG A 17 9.29 28.96 4.74
C ARG A 17 8.20 28.17 5.45
N ARG A 18 6.96 28.68 5.40
CA ARG A 18 5.80 27.94 5.91
C ARG A 18 5.70 26.61 5.14
N PRO A 19 5.32 25.50 5.81
CA PRO A 19 5.00 24.28 5.10
C PRO A 19 3.86 24.62 4.13
N GLY A 20 4.07 24.41 2.83
CA GLY A 20 3.05 24.67 1.82
C GLY A 20 1.90 23.66 1.91
N ASN A 21 1.47 23.11 0.78
CA ASN A 21 0.43 22.08 0.77
C ASN A 21 0.83 20.89 1.64
N LYS A 22 -0.18 20.37 2.34
CA LYS A 22 -0.09 19.14 3.12
C LYS A 22 -0.66 17.99 2.31
N VAL A 23 -0.14 16.80 2.56
CA VAL A 23 -0.57 15.58 1.89
C VAL A 23 -1.47 14.78 2.82
N THR A 24 -2.62 14.36 2.31
CA THR A 24 -3.53 13.43 2.98
C THR A 24 -3.13 12.00 2.61
N VAL A 25 -2.99 11.13 3.61
CA VAL A 25 -2.51 9.76 3.43
C VAL A 25 -3.58 8.76 3.87
N VAL A 26 -3.79 7.70 3.09
CA VAL A 26 -4.67 6.58 3.45
C VAL A 26 -3.84 5.30 3.58
N LEU A 27 -3.76 4.73 4.78
CA LEU A 27 -2.97 3.53 5.08
C LEU A 27 -3.83 2.41 5.66
N GLY A 28 -3.42 1.16 5.45
CA GLY A 28 -4.09 0.00 6.04
C GLY A 28 -3.52 -0.25 7.41
N ALA A 29 -4.36 -0.42 8.42
CA ALA A 29 -3.90 -0.58 9.80
C ALA A 29 -3.61 -2.04 10.19
N GLN A 30 -3.94 -3.02 9.34
CA GLN A 30 -3.89 -4.46 9.66
C GLN A 30 -2.97 -5.20 8.66
N TRP A 31 -3.41 -6.36 8.12
CA TRP A 31 -2.68 -7.18 7.14
C TRP A 31 -3.19 -7.01 5.70
N GLY A 32 -3.78 -5.87 5.37
CA GLY A 32 -4.35 -5.61 4.06
C GLY A 32 -5.83 -5.98 3.97
N ASP A 33 -6.42 -5.72 2.80
CA ASP A 33 -7.83 -5.97 2.51
C ASP A 33 -8.84 -5.21 3.39
N GLU A 34 -8.42 -4.12 4.06
CA GLU A 34 -9.27 -3.32 4.95
C GLU A 34 -10.31 -2.46 4.20
N GLY A 35 -10.33 -2.51 2.87
CA GLY A 35 -11.25 -1.69 2.06
C GLY A 35 -10.76 -0.26 1.83
N LYS A 36 -9.43 -0.03 1.88
CA LYS A 36 -8.80 1.27 1.58
C LYS A 36 -9.32 1.93 0.30
N GLY A 37 -9.55 1.14 -0.75
CA GLY A 37 -10.06 1.63 -2.04
C GLY A 37 -11.28 2.53 -1.87
N LYS A 38 -12.26 2.15 -1.04
CA LYS A 38 -13.47 2.97 -0.81
C LYS A 38 -13.16 4.34 -0.19
N VAL A 39 -12.18 4.40 0.71
CA VAL A 39 -11.75 5.66 1.36
C VAL A 39 -10.98 6.52 0.36
N VAL A 40 -10.10 5.91 -0.44
CA VAL A 40 -9.37 6.60 -1.51
C VAL A 40 -10.34 7.15 -2.55
N ASP A 41 -11.33 6.36 -2.98
CA ASP A 41 -12.34 6.77 -3.95
C ASP A 41 -13.14 7.98 -3.47
N LEU A 42 -13.55 7.98 -2.20
CA LEU A 42 -14.25 9.11 -1.58
C LEU A 42 -13.38 10.37 -1.59
N LEU A 43 -12.12 10.26 -1.16
CA LEU A 43 -11.21 11.41 -1.06
C LEU A 43 -10.69 11.88 -2.43
N ALA A 44 -10.63 10.99 -3.43
CA ALA A 44 -10.13 11.29 -4.77
C ALA A 44 -11.10 12.14 -5.62
N GLN A 45 -12.39 12.22 -5.25
CA GLN A 45 -13.36 13.07 -5.93
C GLN A 45 -12.94 14.55 -5.92
N ASP A 46 -12.29 14.95 -4.83
CA ASP A 46 -11.89 16.31 -4.53
C ASP A 46 -10.38 16.56 -4.66
N ALA A 47 -9.60 15.54 -5.03
CA ALA A 47 -8.14 15.65 -5.12
C ALA A 47 -7.68 16.32 -6.42
N ASP A 48 -6.58 17.07 -6.36
CA ASP A 48 -5.88 17.57 -7.55
C ASP A 48 -4.82 16.57 -8.03
N ILE A 49 -4.17 15.88 -7.08
CA ILE A 49 -3.12 14.89 -7.35
C ILE A 49 -3.38 13.66 -6.49
N VAL A 50 -3.32 12.47 -7.10
CA VAL A 50 -3.37 11.19 -6.39
C VAL A 50 -2.09 10.40 -6.66
N CYS A 51 -1.41 10.02 -5.59
CA CYS A 51 -0.07 9.47 -5.62
C CYS A 51 -0.02 8.03 -5.10
N ARG A 52 0.87 7.22 -5.68
CA ARG A 52 1.37 5.96 -5.10
C ARG A 52 2.84 6.14 -4.72
N CYS A 53 3.25 5.70 -3.53
CA CYS A 53 4.60 5.96 -3.01
C CYS A 53 5.48 4.71 -2.86
N GLN A 54 4.90 3.51 -2.91
CA GLN A 54 5.54 2.25 -2.57
C GLN A 54 4.86 1.04 -3.25
N GLY A 55 5.48 -0.14 -3.11
CA GLY A 55 4.95 -1.39 -3.64
C GLY A 55 5.06 -1.46 -5.16
N GLY A 56 4.21 -2.28 -5.78
CA GLY A 56 4.08 -2.40 -7.23
C GLY A 56 2.68 -2.89 -7.61
N ASN A 57 2.57 -3.78 -8.60
CA ASN A 57 1.30 -4.40 -9.02
C ASN A 57 0.84 -5.57 -8.12
N ASN A 58 1.35 -5.64 -6.88
CA ASN A 58 1.02 -6.67 -5.89
C ASN A 58 -0.09 -6.25 -4.92
N ALA A 59 -0.54 -5.00 -5.00
CA ALA A 59 -1.74 -4.52 -4.36
C ALA A 59 -2.67 -4.00 -5.45
N GLY A 60 -3.98 -4.13 -5.23
CA GLY A 60 -4.97 -3.60 -6.15
C GLY A 60 -6.31 -3.41 -5.47
N HIS A 61 -7.16 -2.62 -6.10
CA HIS A 61 -8.54 -2.45 -5.68
C HIS A 61 -9.43 -2.11 -6.88
N THR A 62 -10.71 -2.38 -6.72
CA THR A 62 -11.73 -2.12 -7.73
C THR A 62 -12.48 -0.85 -7.36
N VAL A 63 -12.66 0.02 -8.35
CA VAL A 63 -13.42 1.28 -8.25
C VAL A 63 -14.63 1.19 -9.16
N VAL A 64 -15.80 1.62 -8.69
CA VAL A 64 -17.03 1.60 -9.47
C VAL A 64 -17.44 3.03 -9.81
N VAL A 65 -17.49 3.35 -11.11
CA VAL A 65 -17.97 4.65 -11.63
C VAL A 65 -19.04 4.40 -12.67
N ASP A 66 -20.22 5.02 -12.51
CA ASP A 66 -21.36 4.86 -13.41
C ASP A 66 -21.72 3.39 -13.71
N SER A 67 -21.69 2.54 -12.68
CA SER A 67 -21.90 1.08 -12.76
C SER A 67 -20.83 0.30 -13.55
N VAL A 68 -19.70 0.91 -13.89
CA VAL A 68 -18.54 0.26 -14.52
C VAL A 68 -17.46 0.00 -13.47
N GLU A 69 -16.99 -1.24 -13.37
CA GLU A 69 -15.94 -1.66 -12.43
C GLU A 69 -14.55 -1.56 -13.07
N TYR A 70 -13.70 -0.67 -12.58
CA TYR A 70 -12.30 -0.52 -13.00
C TYR A 70 -11.37 -1.18 -11.97
N ASP A 71 -10.35 -1.90 -12.44
CA ASP A 71 -9.42 -2.61 -11.56
C ASP A 71 -8.04 -1.95 -11.63
N PHE A 72 -7.58 -1.40 -10.51
CA PHE A 72 -6.31 -0.70 -10.44
C PHE A 72 -5.28 -1.50 -9.64
N HIS A 73 -4.05 -1.55 -10.14
CA HIS A 73 -2.92 -2.21 -9.49
C HIS A 73 -1.72 -1.26 -9.35
N LEU A 74 -1.18 -0.74 -10.45
CA LEU A 74 -0.09 0.25 -10.46
C LEU A 74 -0.61 1.68 -10.62
N LEU A 75 -1.64 1.89 -11.44
CA LEU A 75 -2.20 3.22 -11.62
C LEU A 75 -2.83 3.67 -10.29
N PRO A 76 -2.52 4.89 -9.80
CA PRO A 76 -3.29 5.50 -8.71
C PRO A 76 -4.76 5.60 -9.12
N SER A 77 -5.68 5.06 -8.32
CA SER A 77 -7.07 4.88 -8.76
C SER A 77 -7.83 6.17 -9.01
N GLY A 78 -7.41 7.25 -8.35
CA GLY A 78 -7.94 8.59 -8.58
C GLY A 78 -7.78 9.07 -10.03
N ILE A 79 -6.97 8.42 -10.87
CA ILE A 79 -6.88 8.69 -12.30
C ILE A 79 -8.22 8.56 -13.03
N ILE A 80 -9.20 7.86 -12.44
CA ILE A 80 -10.57 7.77 -12.94
C ILE A 80 -11.28 9.13 -12.96
N ASN A 81 -10.88 10.06 -12.07
CA ASN A 81 -11.34 11.43 -12.12
C ASN A 81 -10.55 12.18 -13.22
N PRO A 82 -11.20 12.69 -14.27
CA PRO A 82 -10.50 13.33 -15.40
C PRO A 82 -9.76 14.61 -15.02
N LYS A 83 -10.04 15.19 -13.83
CA LYS A 83 -9.35 16.37 -13.30
C LYS A 83 -8.09 16.02 -12.51
N VAL A 84 -7.94 14.77 -12.07
CA VAL A 84 -6.81 14.33 -11.25
C VAL A 84 -5.57 14.11 -12.12
N THR A 85 -4.44 14.60 -11.63
CA THR A 85 -3.12 14.16 -12.05
C THR A 85 -2.70 12.96 -11.20
N ALA A 86 -2.44 11.82 -11.84
CA ALA A 86 -1.95 10.64 -11.16
C ALA A 86 -0.42 10.65 -11.11
N PHE A 87 0.18 10.32 -9.96
CA PHE A 87 1.63 10.29 -9.79
C PHE A 87 2.13 8.96 -9.22
N ILE A 88 3.07 8.33 -9.92
CA ILE A 88 3.79 7.14 -9.43
C ILE A 88 5.16 7.61 -8.90
N GLY A 89 5.32 7.53 -7.57
CA GLY A 89 6.50 7.98 -6.86
C GLY A 89 7.73 7.08 -7.02
N ASN A 90 8.89 7.60 -6.62
CA ASN A 90 10.18 6.92 -6.72
C ASN A 90 10.32 5.66 -5.84
N GLY A 91 9.44 5.50 -4.83
CA GLY A 91 9.45 4.31 -3.98
C GLY A 91 8.74 3.11 -4.60
N VAL A 92 7.98 3.30 -5.68
CA VAL A 92 7.27 2.24 -6.43
C VAL A 92 8.23 1.47 -7.32
N VAL A 93 7.95 0.17 -7.51
CA VAL A 93 8.57 -0.70 -8.51
C VAL A 93 7.55 -1.02 -9.61
N ILE A 94 7.91 -0.77 -10.87
CA ILE A 94 6.96 -0.73 -11.99
C ILE A 94 7.27 -1.86 -12.97
N HIS A 95 6.31 -2.77 -13.19
CA HIS A 95 6.32 -3.66 -14.34
C HIS A 95 5.67 -2.95 -15.52
N LEU A 96 6.47 -2.52 -16.51
CA LEU A 96 5.98 -1.67 -17.61
C LEU A 96 4.93 -2.34 -18.49
N PRO A 97 5.11 -3.61 -18.94
CA PRO A 97 4.04 -4.31 -19.66
C PRO A 97 2.76 -4.39 -18.84
N GLY A 98 2.86 -4.70 -17.53
CA GLY A 98 1.71 -4.78 -16.63
C GLY A 98 0.99 -3.44 -16.45
N LEU A 99 1.71 -2.32 -16.37
CA LEU A 99 1.12 -0.98 -16.30
C LEU A 99 0.30 -0.65 -17.56
N LEU A 100 0.85 -0.93 -18.74
CA LEU A 100 0.18 -0.67 -20.01
C LEU A 100 -1.01 -1.62 -20.21
N GLU A 101 -0.87 -2.89 -19.86
CA GLU A 101 -1.95 -3.88 -19.91
C GLU A 101 -3.11 -3.48 -18.97
N GLU A 102 -2.81 -3.00 -17.76
CA GLU A 102 -3.80 -2.47 -16.82
C GLU A 102 -4.58 -1.30 -17.43
N ALA A 103 -3.88 -0.33 -18.02
CA ALA A 103 -4.50 0.82 -18.68
C ALA A 103 -5.38 0.39 -19.86
N GLU A 104 -4.87 -0.47 -20.75
CA GLU A 104 -5.61 -0.98 -21.90
C GLU A 104 -6.85 -1.78 -21.50
N LYS A 105 -6.76 -2.60 -20.45
CA LYS A 105 -7.92 -3.34 -19.91
C LYS A 105 -8.99 -2.40 -19.41
N ASN A 106 -8.62 -1.40 -18.61
CA ASN A 106 -9.58 -0.45 -18.05
C ASN A 106 -10.20 0.47 -19.12
N LEU A 107 -9.43 0.88 -20.15
CA LEU A 107 -9.97 1.62 -21.30
C LEU A 107 -11.07 0.86 -22.06
N LYS A 108 -11.00 -0.48 -22.11
CA LYS A 108 -12.02 -1.31 -22.75
C LYS A 108 -13.31 -1.40 -21.94
N LYS A 109 -13.29 -1.07 -20.65
CA LYS A 109 -14.47 -1.18 -19.77
C LYS A 109 -15.39 0.04 -19.84
N GLY A 110 -14.83 1.23 -20.08
CA GLY A 110 -15.60 2.45 -20.17
C GLY A 110 -14.72 3.70 -20.35
N LYS A 111 -15.35 4.87 -20.28
CA LYS A 111 -14.71 6.16 -20.60
C LYS A 111 -13.84 6.73 -19.49
N GLY A 112 -13.81 6.12 -18.31
CA GLY A 112 -13.15 6.68 -17.13
C GLY A 112 -11.64 6.86 -17.26
N LEU A 113 -10.99 6.14 -18.17
CA LEU A 113 -9.56 6.29 -18.46
C LEU A 113 -9.23 7.07 -19.74
N GLU A 114 -10.19 7.68 -20.43
CA GLU A 114 -9.88 8.45 -21.63
C GLU A 114 -8.83 9.54 -21.34
N GLY A 115 -7.75 9.56 -22.14
CA GLY A 115 -6.65 10.51 -22.00
C GLY A 115 -5.80 10.37 -20.74
N TRP A 116 -5.79 9.20 -20.09
CA TRP A 116 -4.98 8.92 -18.89
C TRP A 116 -3.48 9.21 -19.11
N GLU A 117 -2.96 9.01 -20.33
CA GLU A 117 -1.55 9.22 -20.68
C GLU A 117 -1.10 10.67 -20.48
N LYS A 118 -2.03 11.64 -20.59
CA LYS A 118 -1.75 13.06 -20.39
C LYS A 118 -1.77 13.48 -18.91
N ARG A 119 -2.25 12.59 -18.04
CA ARG A 119 -2.52 12.86 -16.62
C ARG A 119 -1.70 11.97 -15.70
N LEU A 120 -1.05 10.92 -16.22
CA LEU A 120 -0.10 10.13 -15.47
C LEU A 120 1.29 10.76 -15.52
N ILE A 121 1.91 10.88 -14.36
CA ILE A 121 3.31 11.24 -14.20
C ILE A 121 4.01 10.10 -13.48
N ILE A 122 5.17 9.69 -13.99
CA ILE A 122 6.00 8.63 -13.44
C ILE A 122 7.32 9.26 -13.00
N SER A 123 7.72 9.01 -11.75
CA SER A 123 9.05 9.42 -11.30
C SER A 123 10.13 8.67 -12.08
N ASP A 124 11.05 9.43 -12.65
CA ASP A 124 12.30 8.95 -13.23
C ASP A 124 13.14 8.05 -12.29
N ARG A 125 12.95 8.16 -10.97
CA ARG A 125 13.68 7.38 -9.96
C ARG A 125 12.99 6.06 -9.56
N ALA A 126 11.79 5.78 -10.09
CA ALA A 126 11.11 4.50 -9.84
C ALA A 126 11.88 3.35 -10.49
N HIS A 127 11.92 2.19 -9.81
CA HIS A 127 12.64 1.01 -10.30
C HIS A 127 11.77 0.18 -11.24
N ILE A 128 12.41 -0.55 -12.17
CA ILE A 128 11.71 -1.37 -13.15
C ILE A 128 11.70 -2.84 -12.68
N VAL A 129 10.51 -3.44 -12.70
CA VAL A 129 10.33 -4.89 -12.57
C VAL A 129 10.48 -5.49 -13.96
N PHE A 130 11.43 -6.40 -14.10
CA PHE A 130 11.66 -7.20 -15.31
C PHE A 130 10.93 -8.55 -15.23
N ASP A 131 10.69 -9.19 -16.36
CA ASP A 131 10.01 -10.49 -16.42
C ASP A 131 10.83 -11.55 -15.66
N PHE A 132 12.16 -11.50 -15.74
CA PHE A 132 13.03 -12.37 -14.95
C PHE A 132 12.94 -12.12 -13.43
N HIS A 133 12.56 -10.92 -12.98
CA HIS A 133 12.28 -10.70 -11.55
C HIS A 133 11.03 -11.49 -11.13
N GLN A 134 9.99 -11.55 -11.97
CA GLN A 134 8.77 -12.31 -11.68
C GLN A 134 9.05 -13.82 -11.66
N ALA A 135 9.83 -14.30 -12.62
CA ALA A 135 10.26 -15.71 -12.66
C ALA A 135 11.12 -16.08 -11.44
N ALA A 136 12.08 -15.22 -11.06
CA ALA A 136 12.91 -15.43 -9.88
C ALA A 136 12.10 -15.47 -8.57
N ASP A 137 11.05 -14.64 -8.44
CA ASP A 137 10.13 -14.65 -7.29
C ASP A 137 9.43 -16.02 -7.16
N GLY A 138 8.95 -16.56 -8.29
CA GLY A 138 8.37 -17.90 -8.34
C GLY A 138 9.34 -19.01 -7.93
N ILE A 139 10.59 -18.96 -8.41
CA ILE A 139 11.64 -19.92 -8.07
C ILE A 139 11.97 -19.85 -6.57
N GLN A 140 12.13 -18.65 -6.01
CA GLN A 140 12.43 -18.47 -4.58
C GLN A 140 11.33 -19.05 -3.69
N GLU A 141 10.06 -18.85 -4.04
CA GLU A 141 8.94 -19.43 -3.29
C GLU A 141 8.95 -20.95 -3.32
N GLN A 142 9.24 -21.55 -4.48
CA GLN A 142 9.35 -23.00 -4.61
C GLN A 142 10.50 -23.55 -3.77
N GLN A 143 11.69 -22.95 -3.86
CA GLN A 143 12.87 -23.37 -3.10
C GLN A 143 12.63 -23.26 -1.58
N ARG A 144 12.00 -22.18 -1.10
CA ARG A 144 11.65 -22.03 0.32
C ARG A 144 10.68 -23.12 0.78
N GLN A 145 9.67 -23.43 -0.04
CA GLN A 145 8.72 -24.50 0.26
C GLN A 145 9.43 -25.86 0.36
N GLU A 146 10.35 -26.16 -0.55
CA GLU A 146 11.11 -27.42 -0.57
C GLU A 146 12.08 -27.54 0.61
N GLN A 147 12.75 -26.45 0.99
CA GLN A 147 13.79 -26.46 2.03
C GLN A 147 13.26 -26.31 3.45
N ALA A 148 12.27 -25.43 3.65
CA ALA A 148 11.77 -25.05 4.97
C ALA A 148 10.33 -25.53 5.24
N GLY A 149 9.70 -26.21 4.28
CA GLY A 149 8.30 -26.63 4.35
C GLY A 149 7.29 -25.47 4.37
N LYS A 150 7.75 -24.23 4.18
CA LYS A 150 6.97 -23.00 4.31
C LYS A 150 7.31 -22.04 3.18
N ASN A 151 6.31 -21.50 2.52
CA ASN A 151 6.43 -20.40 1.58
C ASN A 151 6.05 -19.06 2.23
N LEU A 152 6.52 -17.93 1.70
CA LEU A 152 6.06 -16.62 2.18
C LEU A 152 4.65 -16.31 1.70
N GLY A 153 4.25 -16.89 0.57
CA GLY A 153 3.00 -16.58 -0.12
C GLY A 153 3.12 -15.29 -0.92
N THR A 154 4.24 -15.09 -1.63
CA THR A 154 4.43 -13.89 -2.47
C THR A 154 3.41 -13.85 -3.60
N THR A 155 3.19 -12.68 -4.18
CA THR A 155 2.29 -12.52 -5.34
C THR A 155 2.92 -12.99 -6.65
N LYS A 156 4.19 -13.43 -6.63
CA LYS A 156 4.97 -13.83 -7.81
C LYS A 156 5.04 -12.73 -8.88
N LYS A 157 5.00 -11.47 -8.44
CA LYS A 157 5.05 -10.28 -9.27
C LYS A 157 6.44 -9.65 -9.34
N GLY A 158 7.46 -10.30 -8.78
CA GLY A 158 8.84 -9.84 -8.85
C GLY A 158 9.18 -8.70 -7.89
N ILE A 159 8.29 -8.40 -6.93
CA ILE A 159 8.44 -7.29 -5.98
C ILE A 159 9.64 -7.49 -5.06
N GLY A 160 9.76 -8.66 -4.44
CA GLY A 160 10.92 -8.97 -3.59
C GLY A 160 12.24 -8.90 -4.36
N PRO A 161 12.37 -9.61 -5.49
CA PRO A 161 13.58 -9.55 -6.33
C PRO A 161 13.99 -8.14 -6.75
N VAL A 162 13.08 -7.29 -7.22
CA VAL A 162 13.45 -5.92 -7.63
C VAL A 162 13.87 -5.04 -6.44
N TYR A 163 13.23 -5.17 -5.27
CA TYR A 163 13.65 -4.43 -4.07
C TYR A 163 15.02 -4.93 -3.57
N SER A 164 15.33 -6.22 -3.73
CA SER A 164 16.67 -6.76 -3.50
C SER A 164 17.70 -6.13 -4.45
N SER A 165 17.40 -6.06 -5.75
CA SER A 165 18.26 -5.37 -6.74
C SER A 165 18.44 -3.88 -6.44
N LYS A 166 17.39 -3.20 -5.95
CA LYS A 166 17.46 -1.81 -5.46
C LYS A 166 18.42 -1.69 -4.28
N ALA A 167 18.31 -2.56 -3.28
CA ALA A 167 19.19 -2.57 -2.12
C ALA A 167 20.65 -2.92 -2.49
N ALA A 168 20.84 -3.84 -3.45
CA ALA A 168 22.15 -4.20 -3.98
C ALA A 168 22.78 -3.08 -4.82
N ARG A 169 21.98 -2.11 -5.28
CA ARG A 169 22.35 -1.04 -6.23
C ARG A 169 22.67 -1.54 -7.63
N SER A 170 22.13 -2.70 -8.00
CA SER A 170 22.23 -3.30 -9.33
C SER A 170 20.97 -3.11 -10.18
N GLY A 171 19.86 -2.72 -9.56
CA GLY A 171 18.59 -2.47 -10.25
C GLY A 171 18.63 -1.31 -11.24
N LEU A 172 17.70 -1.33 -12.19
CA LEU A 172 17.51 -0.27 -13.20
C LEU A 172 16.23 0.51 -12.94
N ARG A 173 16.25 1.79 -13.31
CA ARG A 173 15.19 2.76 -13.05
C ARG A 173 14.64 3.37 -14.33
N MET A 174 13.52 4.07 -14.22
CA MET A 174 12.89 4.77 -15.34
C MET A 174 13.84 5.77 -16.01
N CYS A 175 14.69 6.47 -15.26
CA CYS A 175 15.69 7.39 -15.81
C CYS A 175 16.74 6.68 -16.66
N ASP A 176 17.11 5.44 -16.30
CA ASP A 176 18.06 4.64 -17.06
C ASP A 176 17.42 4.23 -18.40
N LEU A 177 16.15 3.80 -18.36
CA LEU A 177 15.40 3.37 -19.54
C LEU A 177 15.17 4.50 -20.56
N VAL A 178 14.75 5.69 -20.12
CA VAL A 178 14.37 6.79 -21.03
C VAL A 178 15.55 7.63 -21.54
N SER A 179 16.78 7.32 -21.07
CA SER A 179 18.02 7.98 -21.47
C SER A 179 18.61 7.34 -22.73
N ASP A 180 19.76 6.69 -22.62
CA ASP A 180 20.42 5.98 -23.72
C ASP A 180 20.04 4.49 -23.65
N PHE A 181 19.34 4.02 -24.67
CA PHE A 181 18.81 2.65 -24.70
C PHE A 181 19.93 1.61 -24.88
N ASP A 182 21.05 1.96 -25.51
CA ASP A 182 22.16 1.02 -25.69
C ASP A 182 22.89 0.82 -24.35
N GLU A 183 23.14 1.89 -23.59
CA GLU A 183 23.70 1.80 -22.24
C GLU A 183 22.75 1.05 -21.28
N PHE A 184 21.45 1.33 -21.36
CA PHE A 184 20.43 0.59 -20.62
C PHE A 184 20.48 -0.90 -20.95
N SER A 185 20.59 -1.26 -22.24
CA SER A 185 20.62 -2.64 -22.72
C SER A 185 21.82 -3.41 -22.18
N GLU A 186 23.01 -2.80 -22.15
CA GLU A 186 24.20 -3.42 -21.58
C GLU A 186 24.06 -3.66 -20.07
N ARG A 187 23.54 -2.67 -19.32
CA ARG A 187 23.27 -2.85 -17.88
C ARG A 187 22.19 -3.89 -17.61
N PHE A 188 21.17 -3.97 -18.45
CA PHE A 188 20.13 -5.01 -18.39
C PHE A 188 20.72 -6.41 -18.58
N LYS A 189 21.56 -6.61 -19.61
CA LYS A 189 22.26 -7.88 -19.85
C LYS A 189 23.10 -8.31 -18.66
N VAL A 190 23.84 -7.38 -18.04
CA VAL A 190 24.63 -7.67 -16.83
C VAL A 190 23.72 -8.13 -15.69
N LEU A 191 22.63 -7.42 -15.42
CA LEU A 191 21.68 -7.80 -14.37
C LEU A 191 21.02 -9.16 -14.65
N ALA A 192 20.56 -9.40 -15.88
CA ALA A 192 19.96 -10.68 -16.28
C ALA A 192 20.94 -11.85 -16.10
N ASN A 193 22.21 -11.67 -16.48
CA ASN A 193 23.25 -12.69 -16.28
C ASN A 193 23.57 -12.95 -14.81
N GLN A 194 23.52 -11.93 -13.95
CA GLN A 194 23.63 -12.13 -12.49
C GLN A 194 22.47 -12.98 -11.97
N TYR A 195 21.25 -12.74 -12.42
CA TYR A 195 20.08 -13.54 -12.05
C TYR A 195 20.19 -14.99 -12.53
N LYS A 196 20.69 -15.25 -13.75
CA LYS A 196 20.99 -16.61 -14.25
C LYS A 196 22.04 -17.32 -13.38
N ALA A 197 23.06 -16.59 -12.90
CA ALA A 197 24.08 -17.17 -12.03
C ALA A 197 23.53 -17.55 -10.64
N ILE A 198 22.60 -16.76 -10.09
CA ILE A 198 21.93 -17.05 -8.81
C ILE A 198 20.91 -18.17 -8.95
N TYR A 199 20.18 -18.20 -10.07
CA TYR A 199 19.13 -19.18 -10.37
C TYR A 199 19.45 -19.92 -11.66
N PRO A 200 20.21 -21.04 -11.60
CA PRO A 200 20.64 -21.76 -12.81
C PRO A 200 19.49 -22.30 -13.68
N THR A 201 18.30 -22.46 -13.11
CA THR A 201 17.08 -22.91 -13.83
C THR A 201 16.30 -21.75 -14.47
N LEU A 202 16.76 -20.50 -14.31
CA LEU A 202 16.09 -19.33 -14.83
C LEU A 202 16.46 -19.12 -16.30
N GLU A 203 15.48 -19.31 -17.18
CA GLU A 203 15.58 -18.93 -18.58
C GLU A 203 15.19 -17.47 -18.75
N ILE A 204 15.99 -16.72 -19.52
CA ILE A 204 15.72 -15.32 -19.84
C ILE A 204 16.02 -15.13 -21.33
N ASP A 205 14.97 -14.74 -22.06
CA ASP A 205 15.04 -14.22 -23.42
C ASP A 205 15.41 -12.73 -23.37
N ILE A 206 16.71 -12.46 -23.33
CA ILE A 206 17.26 -11.11 -23.14
C ILE A 206 16.84 -10.19 -24.29
N ASP A 207 16.97 -10.67 -25.53
CA ASP A 207 16.72 -9.83 -26.72
C ASP A 207 15.23 -9.54 -26.86
N GLY A 208 14.36 -10.55 -26.67
CA GLY A 208 12.92 -10.37 -26.71
C GLY A 208 12.38 -9.48 -25.58
N GLU A 209 12.98 -9.53 -24.38
CA GLU A 209 12.59 -8.63 -23.29
C GLU A 209 13.05 -7.19 -23.55
N LEU A 210 14.26 -6.98 -24.08
CA LEU A 210 14.74 -5.66 -24.48
C LEU A 210 13.86 -5.04 -25.59
N GLU A 211 13.45 -5.83 -26.60
CA GLU A 211 12.55 -5.36 -27.65
C GLU A 211 11.21 -4.86 -27.07
N LYS A 212 10.59 -5.67 -26.19
CA LYS A 212 9.35 -5.27 -25.49
C LYS A 212 9.54 -4.01 -24.63
N LEU A 213 10.67 -3.89 -23.94
CA LEU A 213 10.97 -2.71 -23.12
C LEU A 213 11.14 -1.46 -23.98
N LYS A 214 11.72 -1.58 -25.17
CA LYS A 214 11.85 -0.48 -26.13
C LYS A 214 10.47 0.04 -26.58
N ASP A 215 9.57 -0.87 -26.92
CA ASP A 215 8.19 -0.51 -27.28
C ASP A 215 7.44 0.16 -26.12
N CYS A 216 7.63 -0.35 -24.90
CA CYS A 216 7.05 0.26 -23.70
C CYS A 216 7.64 1.64 -23.43
N MET A 217 8.95 1.80 -23.59
CA MET A 217 9.68 3.06 -23.36
C MET A 217 9.08 4.20 -24.20
N GLU A 218 8.87 3.98 -25.51
CA GLU A 218 8.31 5.01 -26.39
C GLU A 218 6.94 5.52 -25.91
N LYS A 219 6.11 4.62 -25.38
CA LYS A 219 4.79 4.97 -24.81
C LYS A 219 4.90 5.75 -23.51
N VAL A 220 5.82 5.37 -22.62
CA VAL A 220 5.90 5.93 -21.26
C VAL A 220 6.81 7.14 -21.12
N LYS A 221 7.75 7.34 -22.05
CA LYS A 221 8.71 8.45 -22.03
C LYS A 221 8.08 9.84 -21.82
N PRO A 222 6.93 10.19 -22.44
CA PRO A 222 6.28 11.48 -22.19
C PRO A 222 5.78 11.69 -20.75
N MET A 223 5.48 10.58 -20.05
CA MET A 223 4.96 10.56 -18.68
C MET A 223 6.07 10.63 -17.62
N VAL A 224 7.33 10.35 -17.99
CA VAL A 224 8.46 10.35 -17.05
C VAL A 224 8.93 11.78 -16.75
N LYS A 225 9.05 12.14 -15.46
CA LYS A 225 9.51 13.45 -14.97
C LYS A 225 10.43 13.29 -13.76
N ASP A 226 11.18 14.35 -13.43
CA ASP A 226 11.83 14.44 -12.12
C ASP A 226 10.74 14.46 -11.03
N GLY A 227 10.62 13.33 -10.33
CA GLY A 227 9.55 13.13 -9.34
C GLY A 227 9.69 14.02 -8.11
N VAL A 228 10.94 14.31 -7.70
CA VAL A 228 11.21 15.13 -6.51
C VAL A 228 10.85 16.58 -6.79
N TYR A 229 11.26 17.11 -7.94
CA TYR A 229 10.91 18.46 -8.34
C TYR A 229 9.41 18.62 -8.59
N PHE A 230 8.77 17.63 -9.23
CA PHE A 230 7.32 17.61 -9.40
C PHE A 230 6.58 17.71 -8.06
N MET A 231 6.96 16.88 -7.08
CA MET A 231 6.35 16.93 -5.75
C MET A 231 6.69 18.23 -5.02
N TYR A 232 7.92 18.73 -5.12
CA TYR A 232 8.31 20.00 -4.52
C TYR A 232 7.45 21.17 -5.04
N GLU A 233 7.22 21.26 -6.36
CA GLU A 233 6.33 22.25 -6.96
C GLU A 233 4.88 22.08 -6.49
N ALA A 234 4.37 20.84 -6.45
CA ALA A 234 3.04 20.56 -5.95
C ALA A 234 2.86 20.96 -4.48
N LEU A 235 3.92 20.80 -3.67
CA LEU A 235 3.91 21.13 -2.25
C LEU A 235 4.09 22.64 -1.97
N HIS A 236 4.82 23.38 -2.82
CA HIS A 236 5.16 24.78 -2.56
C HIS A 236 4.47 25.79 -3.48
N GLY A 237 3.72 25.30 -4.47
CA GLY A 237 2.95 26.10 -5.41
C GLY A 237 1.59 26.57 -4.84
N PRO A 238 0.60 26.84 -5.72
CA PRO A 238 -0.74 27.23 -5.27
C PRO A 238 -1.40 26.12 -4.45
N PRO A 239 -2.45 26.43 -3.67
CA PRO A 239 -3.17 25.44 -2.89
C PRO A 239 -3.60 24.23 -3.72
N LYS A 240 -3.22 23.03 -3.30
CA LYS A 240 -3.60 21.75 -3.92
C LYS A 240 -3.97 20.72 -2.86
N LYS A 241 -5.00 19.92 -3.15
CA LYS A 241 -5.36 18.70 -2.41
C LYS A 241 -4.58 17.52 -2.98
N ILE A 242 -3.64 17.00 -2.22
CA ILE A 242 -2.77 15.88 -2.61
C ILE A 242 -3.13 14.66 -1.76
N LEU A 243 -3.53 13.58 -2.40
CA LEU A 243 -3.89 12.32 -1.76
C LEU A 243 -2.83 11.25 -2.05
N VAL A 244 -2.45 10.48 -1.03
CA VAL A 244 -1.56 9.33 -1.17
C VAL A 244 -2.31 8.06 -0.85
N GLU A 245 -2.38 7.19 -1.85
CA GLU A 245 -2.90 5.84 -1.75
C GLU A 245 -1.81 4.90 -1.21
N GLY A 246 -1.98 4.42 0.02
CA GLY A 246 -1.11 3.42 0.61
C GLY A 246 -1.35 2.02 0.02
N ALA A 247 -0.28 1.37 -0.45
CA ALA A 247 -0.30 -0.04 -0.84
C ALA A 247 -0.10 -0.97 0.38
N ASN A 248 -0.75 -2.14 0.36
CA ASN A 248 -0.72 -3.12 1.45
C ASN A 248 -1.13 -2.49 2.80
N ALA A 249 -0.49 -2.83 3.92
CA ALA A 249 -0.89 -2.36 5.25
C ALA A 249 0.26 -2.44 6.26
N ALA A 250 0.08 -1.83 7.44
CA ALA A 250 1.09 -1.70 8.47
C ALA A 250 1.73 -3.03 8.89
N LEU A 251 0.94 -4.10 9.05
CA LEU A 251 1.47 -5.40 9.50
C LEU A 251 2.09 -6.24 8.37
N LEU A 252 2.11 -5.70 7.15
CA LEU A 252 2.86 -6.19 6.00
C LEU A 252 4.08 -5.30 5.68
N ASP A 253 4.36 -4.27 6.47
CA ASP A 253 5.55 -3.42 6.30
C ASP A 253 6.84 -4.25 6.46
N ILE A 254 7.87 -3.95 5.67
CA ILE A 254 9.14 -4.69 5.70
C ILE A 254 9.87 -4.60 7.05
N ASP A 255 9.75 -3.47 7.75
CA ASP A 255 10.43 -3.23 9.02
C ASP A 255 9.51 -3.51 10.21
N PHE A 256 8.25 -3.14 10.09
CA PHE A 256 7.29 -3.15 11.21
C PHE A 256 6.23 -4.25 11.12
N GLY A 257 6.16 -4.98 10.01
CA GLY A 257 5.18 -6.04 9.85
C GLY A 257 5.54 -7.33 10.59
N THR A 258 4.73 -8.37 10.40
CA THR A 258 5.01 -9.70 10.95
C THR A 258 6.09 -10.45 10.15
N TYR A 259 7.32 -9.94 10.18
CA TYR A 259 8.46 -10.50 9.45
C TYR A 259 8.67 -11.98 9.79
N PRO A 260 8.96 -12.86 8.80
CA PRO A 260 9.25 -12.57 7.39
C PRO A 260 8.02 -12.50 6.47
N PHE A 261 6.80 -12.64 7.00
CA PHE A 261 5.55 -12.70 6.23
C PHE A 261 5.00 -11.31 5.93
N VAL A 262 5.80 -10.54 5.19
CA VAL A 262 5.60 -9.12 4.89
C VAL A 262 5.87 -8.86 3.41
N THR A 263 5.54 -7.66 2.92
CA THR A 263 6.01 -7.20 1.61
C THR A 263 7.43 -6.63 1.72
N SER A 264 8.02 -6.23 0.60
CA SER A 264 9.40 -5.71 0.54
C SER A 264 9.50 -4.18 0.55
N SER A 265 8.43 -3.50 0.98
CA SER A 265 8.34 -2.04 1.02
C SER A 265 7.81 -1.53 2.36
N ASN A 266 8.05 -0.26 2.67
CA ASN A 266 7.42 0.39 3.81
C ASN A 266 5.98 0.79 3.48
N CYS A 267 5.03 0.16 4.17
CA CYS A 267 3.59 0.37 4.06
C CYS A 267 3.05 1.36 5.09
N THR A 268 3.96 1.97 5.85
CA THR A 268 3.69 2.94 6.92
C THR A 268 3.93 4.38 6.45
N VAL A 269 3.56 5.37 7.28
CA VAL A 269 3.64 6.80 6.93
C VAL A 269 5.05 7.25 6.53
N GLY A 270 6.10 6.63 7.06
CA GLY A 270 7.49 6.90 6.66
C GLY A 270 7.75 6.62 5.17
N GLY A 271 7.08 5.62 4.61
CA GLY A 271 7.15 5.28 3.19
C GLY A 271 6.61 6.37 2.26
N VAL A 272 5.72 7.24 2.75
CA VAL A 272 5.24 8.41 2.00
C VAL A 272 6.37 9.41 1.76
N CYS A 273 7.15 9.71 2.81
CA CYS A 273 8.27 10.62 2.74
C CYS A 273 9.35 10.12 1.78
N THR A 274 9.81 8.87 1.98
CA THR A 274 10.88 8.27 1.17
C THR A 274 10.44 7.93 -0.24
N GLY A 275 9.16 7.59 -0.43
CA GLY A 275 8.59 7.18 -1.71
C GLY A 275 8.20 8.32 -2.64
N LEU A 276 8.03 9.54 -2.12
CA LEU A 276 7.70 10.75 -2.88
C LEU A 276 8.80 11.82 -2.86
N GLY A 277 9.87 11.61 -2.09
CA GLY A 277 10.95 12.59 -1.95
C GLY A 277 10.51 13.87 -1.25
N MET A 278 9.58 13.75 -0.29
CA MET A 278 9.01 14.88 0.44
C MET A 278 9.40 14.85 1.92
N PRO A 279 9.49 16.02 2.58
CA PRO A 279 9.90 16.07 3.97
C PRO A 279 8.69 15.84 4.90
N PRO A 280 8.90 15.33 6.13
CA PRO A 280 7.81 14.92 7.02
C PRO A 280 6.88 16.07 7.42
N GLN A 281 7.36 17.32 7.46
CA GLN A 281 6.51 18.48 7.72
C GLN A 281 5.44 18.74 6.65
N ASN A 282 5.44 18.03 5.52
CA ASN A 282 4.38 18.12 4.53
C ASN A 282 3.32 17.01 4.68
N VAL A 283 3.49 16.07 5.61
CA VAL A 283 2.43 15.12 5.97
C VAL A 283 1.33 15.87 6.74
N GLY A 284 0.09 15.66 6.32
CA GLY A 284 -1.13 16.24 6.90
C GLY A 284 -1.95 15.19 7.63
N GLU A 285 -3.20 15.01 7.19
CA GLU A 285 -4.08 13.97 7.73
C GLU A 285 -3.59 12.57 7.33
N VAL A 286 -3.59 11.64 8.27
CA VAL A 286 -3.23 10.23 8.06
C VAL A 286 -4.41 9.37 8.52
N TYR A 287 -5.14 8.82 7.56
CA TYR A 287 -6.28 7.94 7.81
C TYR A 287 -5.81 6.49 7.96
N GLY A 288 -6.12 5.90 9.12
CA GLY A 288 -5.96 4.46 9.35
C GLY A 288 -7.23 3.73 8.95
N VAL A 289 -7.18 2.95 7.87
CA VAL A 289 -8.30 2.12 7.43
C VAL A 289 -8.27 0.81 8.21
N VAL A 290 -9.33 0.58 8.99
CA VAL A 290 -9.47 -0.53 9.92
C VAL A 290 -10.72 -1.30 9.52
N LYS A 291 -10.61 -2.61 9.34
CA LYS A 291 -11.78 -3.47 9.21
C LYS A 291 -12.32 -3.80 10.59
N ALA A 292 -13.64 -3.85 10.77
CA ALA A 292 -14.30 -4.18 12.05
C ALA A 292 -13.96 -5.58 12.60
N TYR A 293 -13.26 -6.40 11.83
CA TYR A 293 -12.68 -7.67 12.23
C TYR A 293 -11.34 -7.82 11.50
N THR A 294 -10.55 -8.82 11.84
CA THR A 294 -9.22 -8.95 11.26
C THR A 294 -9.18 -10.05 10.20
N THR A 295 -8.44 -9.80 9.12
CA THR A 295 -8.19 -10.77 8.06
C THR A 295 -6.72 -10.86 7.72
N ARG A 296 -6.26 -12.06 7.33
CA ARG A 296 -4.88 -12.27 6.87
C ARG A 296 -4.86 -13.23 5.67
N VAL A 297 -4.05 -12.89 4.66
CA VAL A 297 -3.70 -13.78 3.56
C VAL A 297 -2.36 -14.44 3.85
N GLY A 298 -2.24 -15.72 3.55
CA GLY A 298 -0.99 -16.45 3.68
C GLY A 298 -0.72 -16.96 5.11
N ILE A 299 0.50 -17.44 5.30
CA ILE A 299 0.93 -18.03 6.57
C ILE A 299 1.42 -16.96 7.55
N GLY A 300 1.72 -17.37 8.77
CA GLY A 300 2.22 -16.52 9.85
C GLY A 300 1.22 -16.36 11.00
N ALA A 301 1.67 -15.72 12.07
CA ALA A 301 0.92 -15.67 13.33
C ALA A 301 -0.35 -14.83 13.17
N PHE A 302 -1.45 -15.29 13.76
CA PHE A 302 -2.71 -14.54 13.71
C PHE A 302 -3.44 -14.72 15.05
N PRO A 303 -3.11 -13.90 16.06
CA PRO A 303 -3.52 -14.14 17.44
C PRO A 303 -5.04 -14.25 17.65
N THR A 304 -5.83 -13.46 16.91
CA THR A 304 -7.29 -13.47 17.00
C THR A 304 -7.99 -14.41 16.01
N GLU A 305 -7.24 -15.27 15.30
CA GLU A 305 -7.81 -16.20 14.33
C GLU A 305 -8.94 -17.06 14.92
N GLN A 306 -10.03 -17.19 14.18
CA GLN A 306 -11.15 -18.03 14.55
C GLN A 306 -11.22 -19.25 13.62
N ASN A 307 -10.64 -20.36 14.06
CA ASN A 307 -10.73 -21.65 13.36
C ASN A 307 -12.00 -22.41 13.78
N ASN A 308 -13.15 -21.76 13.64
CA ASN A 308 -14.47 -22.23 14.03
C ASN A 308 -15.57 -21.54 13.19
N GLU A 309 -16.83 -21.80 13.52
CA GLU A 309 -18.01 -21.26 12.82
C GLU A 309 -18.02 -19.72 12.73
N ILE A 310 -17.45 -19.01 13.72
CA ILE A 310 -17.34 -17.55 13.70
C ILE A 310 -16.44 -17.10 12.55
N GLY A 311 -15.27 -17.72 12.40
CA GLY A 311 -14.33 -17.37 11.33
C GLY A 311 -14.90 -17.67 9.95
N GLU A 312 -15.63 -18.77 9.80
CA GLU A 312 -16.33 -19.12 8.56
C GLU A 312 -17.45 -18.13 8.23
N LEU A 313 -18.19 -17.67 9.24
CA LEU A 313 -19.24 -16.68 9.09
C LEU A 313 -18.68 -15.32 8.68
N LEU A 314 -17.62 -14.84 9.35
CA LEU A 314 -16.89 -13.63 8.98
C LEU A 314 -16.37 -13.72 7.54
N GLN A 315 -15.77 -14.86 7.17
CA GLN A 315 -15.24 -15.09 5.83
C GLN A 315 -16.35 -15.04 4.76
N THR A 316 -17.49 -15.67 5.03
CA THR A 316 -18.60 -15.77 4.07
C THR A 316 -19.31 -14.44 3.91
N ARG A 317 -19.74 -13.80 5.00
CA ARG A 317 -20.42 -12.50 4.97
C ARG A 317 -19.51 -11.41 4.42
N GLY A 318 -18.24 -11.41 4.83
CA GLY A 318 -17.24 -10.46 4.39
C GLY A 318 -16.74 -10.65 2.96
N LYS A 319 -17.15 -11.74 2.27
CA LYS A 319 -16.63 -12.18 0.97
C LYS A 319 -15.09 -12.21 0.96
N GLU A 320 -14.51 -12.81 1.98
CA GLU A 320 -13.06 -12.78 2.22
C GLU A 320 -12.31 -13.84 1.40
N TYR A 321 -12.29 -13.59 0.09
CA TYR A 321 -11.62 -14.39 -0.93
C TYR A 321 -10.73 -13.47 -1.79
N GLY A 322 -9.56 -13.96 -2.18
CA GLY A 322 -8.69 -13.23 -3.10
C GLY A 322 -9.35 -13.07 -4.47
N VAL A 323 -9.44 -11.84 -4.98
CA VAL A 323 -10.15 -11.52 -6.24
C VAL A 323 -9.53 -12.25 -7.44
N THR A 324 -8.20 -12.35 -7.49
CA THR A 324 -7.50 -13.03 -8.59
C THR A 324 -7.30 -14.53 -8.36
N THR A 325 -6.99 -14.92 -7.12
CA THR A 325 -6.56 -16.30 -6.80
C THR A 325 -7.68 -17.19 -6.27
N GLY A 326 -8.80 -16.62 -5.84
CA GLY A 326 -9.87 -17.32 -5.12
C GLY A 326 -9.47 -17.84 -3.73
N ARG A 327 -8.25 -17.55 -3.26
CA ARG A 327 -7.75 -18.07 -1.98
C ARG A 327 -8.55 -17.49 -0.81
N LYS A 328 -9.08 -18.38 0.04
CA LYS A 328 -9.72 -18.03 1.31
C LYS A 328 -8.77 -17.23 2.20
N ARG A 329 -9.25 -16.12 2.77
CA ARG A 329 -8.53 -15.37 3.79
C ARG A 329 -8.84 -15.93 5.18
N ARG A 330 -7.83 -15.97 6.05
CA ARG A 330 -8.00 -16.30 7.46
C ARG A 330 -8.73 -15.14 8.13
N CYS A 331 -9.72 -15.45 8.97
CA CYS A 331 -10.59 -14.45 9.60
C CYS A 331 -10.54 -14.59 11.12
N GLY A 332 -10.61 -13.48 11.82
CA GLY A 332 -10.49 -13.41 13.27
C GLY A 332 -11.14 -12.16 13.83
N TRP A 333 -11.27 -12.13 15.16
CA TRP A 333 -11.81 -10.96 15.85
C TRP A 333 -10.92 -9.72 15.67
N LEU A 334 -11.47 -8.54 15.96
CA LEU A 334 -10.69 -7.31 15.98
C LEU A 334 -9.57 -7.40 17.02
N ASP A 335 -8.39 -6.90 16.69
CA ASP A 335 -7.20 -6.98 17.53
C ASP A 335 -6.66 -5.58 17.83
N LEU A 336 -6.95 -5.07 19.03
CA LEU A 336 -6.54 -3.74 19.46
C LEU A 336 -5.05 -3.66 19.82
N VAL A 337 -4.40 -4.77 20.14
CA VAL A 337 -2.94 -4.77 20.37
C VAL A 337 -2.22 -4.44 19.07
N SER A 338 -2.63 -5.09 17.98
CA SER A 338 -2.09 -4.83 16.64
C SER A 338 -2.42 -3.42 16.13
N LEU A 339 -3.63 -2.91 16.41
CA LEU A 339 -4.05 -1.56 15.99
C LEU A 339 -3.33 -0.46 16.77
N ARG A 340 -3.14 -0.62 18.10
CA ARG A 340 -2.32 0.32 18.88
C ARG A 340 -0.89 0.37 18.36
N TYR A 341 -0.32 -0.79 18.02
CA TYR A 341 1.00 -0.85 17.41
C TYR A 341 1.06 -0.13 16.05
N ALA A 342 0.07 -0.35 15.16
CA ALA A 342 -0.03 0.37 13.90
C ALA A 342 -0.18 1.89 14.10
N TYR A 343 -0.92 2.32 15.12
CA TYR A 343 -1.03 3.73 15.49
C TYR A 343 0.29 4.33 15.97
N MET A 344 1.05 3.63 16.84
CA MET A 344 2.35 4.11 17.33
C MET A 344 3.32 4.44 16.20
N ILE A 345 3.25 3.71 15.09
CA ILE A 345 4.13 3.90 13.93
C ILE A 345 3.60 4.98 12.99
N ASN A 346 2.29 4.99 12.74
CA ASN A 346 1.70 5.82 11.68
C ASN A 346 1.15 7.16 12.17
N GLY A 347 0.89 7.30 13.47
CA GLY A 347 0.32 8.51 14.06
C GLY A 347 -1.02 8.89 13.41
N PHE A 348 -1.95 7.95 13.29
CA PHE A 348 -3.24 8.18 12.63
C PHE A 348 -3.96 9.39 13.22
N THR A 349 -4.43 10.28 12.34
CA THR A 349 -5.23 11.46 12.74
C THR A 349 -6.71 11.14 12.80
N ALA A 350 -7.15 10.12 12.07
CA ALA A 350 -8.51 9.61 12.05
C ALA A 350 -8.53 8.14 11.60
N LEU A 351 -9.60 7.43 11.94
CA LEU A 351 -9.84 6.05 11.51
C LEU A 351 -11.02 5.99 10.54
N ALA A 352 -10.90 5.14 9.53
CA ALA A 352 -12.01 4.73 8.68
C ALA A 352 -12.35 3.28 9.01
N LEU A 353 -13.41 3.06 9.79
CA LEU A 353 -13.88 1.73 10.16
C LEU A 353 -14.74 1.14 9.04
N THR A 354 -14.33 0.01 8.48
CA THR A 354 -14.99 -0.62 7.34
C THR A 354 -15.63 -1.95 7.73
N LYS A 355 -16.61 -2.37 6.93
CA LYS A 355 -17.28 -3.68 7.05
C LYS A 355 -17.93 -3.92 8.43
N LEU A 356 -18.45 -2.87 9.05
CA LEU A 356 -19.18 -2.98 10.32
C LEU A 356 -20.44 -3.86 10.16
N ASP A 357 -21.10 -3.78 9.01
CA ASP A 357 -22.29 -4.56 8.61
C ASP A 357 -22.09 -6.08 8.62
N ILE A 358 -20.83 -6.52 8.55
CA ILE A 358 -20.50 -7.94 8.64
C ILE A 358 -20.81 -8.48 10.04
N LEU A 359 -20.74 -7.63 11.05
CA LEU A 359 -20.98 -7.97 12.45
C LEU A 359 -22.47 -7.94 12.85
N ASP A 360 -23.37 -7.54 11.94
CA ASP A 360 -24.81 -7.36 12.21
C ASP A 360 -25.49 -8.57 12.82
N VAL A 361 -25.02 -9.79 12.54
CA VAL A 361 -25.68 -11.05 12.91
C VAL A 361 -25.16 -11.67 14.21
N PHE A 362 -24.15 -11.07 14.85
CA PHE A 362 -23.56 -11.65 16.05
C PHE A 362 -24.35 -11.21 17.28
N PRO A 363 -24.71 -12.14 18.19
CA PRO A 363 -25.30 -11.78 19.48
C PRO A 363 -24.26 -11.15 20.43
N GLU A 364 -22.99 -11.60 20.32
CA GLU A 364 -21.85 -11.09 21.07
C GLU A 364 -20.64 -10.98 20.14
N ILE A 365 -19.84 -9.95 20.33
CA ILE A 365 -18.65 -9.66 19.55
C ILE A 365 -17.45 -9.59 20.51
N LYS A 366 -16.40 -10.34 20.21
CA LYS A 366 -15.15 -10.30 20.99
C LYS A 366 -14.13 -9.37 20.34
N ILE A 367 -13.36 -8.68 21.17
CA ILE A 367 -12.25 -7.83 20.74
C ILE A 367 -11.00 -8.20 21.55
N GLY A 368 -9.90 -8.53 20.88
CA GLY A 368 -8.63 -8.80 21.54
C GLY A 368 -8.03 -7.50 22.09
N VAL A 369 -7.98 -7.37 23.41
CA VAL A 369 -7.55 -6.14 24.11
C VAL A 369 -6.13 -6.23 24.68
N ALA A 370 -5.62 -7.44 24.92
CA ALA A 370 -4.27 -7.64 25.42
C ALA A 370 -3.71 -8.99 24.98
N TYR A 371 -2.38 -9.09 24.95
CA TYR A 371 -1.66 -10.34 24.79
C TYR A 371 -1.06 -10.77 26.13
N LYS A 372 -1.17 -12.05 26.43
CA LYS A 372 -0.44 -12.71 27.50
C LYS A 372 0.62 -13.63 26.92
N LEU A 373 1.81 -13.60 27.51
CA LEU A 373 2.89 -14.53 27.20
C LEU A 373 3.33 -15.17 28.51
N ASP A 374 3.30 -16.50 28.58
CA ASP A 374 3.64 -17.26 29.79
C ASP A 374 2.89 -16.79 31.07
N GLY A 375 1.63 -16.38 30.89
CA GLY A 375 0.75 -15.91 31.97
C GLY A 375 0.80 -14.40 32.26
N GLU A 376 1.77 -13.67 31.73
CA GLU A 376 1.93 -12.23 31.97
C GLU A 376 1.45 -11.38 30.79
N ILE A 377 0.77 -10.27 31.09
CA ILE A 377 0.33 -9.31 30.06
C ILE A 377 1.55 -8.55 29.53
N ILE A 378 1.75 -8.56 28.22
CA ILE A 378 2.82 -7.82 27.56
C ILE A 378 2.29 -6.49 26.99
N PRO A 379 3.03 -5.37 27.14
CA PRO A 379 2.58 -4.05 26.70
C PRO A 379 2.89 -3.74 25.22
N HIS A 380 3.46 -4.70 24.48
CA HIS A 380 3.98 -4.48 23.13
C HIS A 380 3.56 -5.60 22.18
N PHE A 381 3.58 -5.29 20.88
CA PHE A 381 3.40 -6.29 19.83
C PHE A 381 4.71 -7.05 19.61
N PRO A 382 4.75 -8.40 19.76
CA PRO A 382 5.97 -9.17 19.57
C PRO A 382 6.54 -9.06 18.15
N ALA A 383 7.83 -8.73 18.05
CA ALA A 383 8.54 -8.69 16.77
C ALA A 383 8.88 -10.09 16.23
N ASN A 384 9.18 -11.05 17.12
CA ASN A 384 9.53 -12.40 16.74
C ASN A 384 8.26 -13.23 16.45
N HIS A 385 8.26 -13.93 15.31
CA HIS A 385 7.13 -14.73 14.85
C HIS A 385 6.77 -15.88 15.82
N GLU A 386 7.78 -16.57 16.37
CA GLU A 386 7.58 -17.69 17.30
C GLU A 386 6.99 -17.21 18.63
N VAL A 387 7.36 -16.02 19.11
CA VAL A 387 6.75 -15.39 20.28
C VAL A 387 5.31 -15.00 19.97
N LEU A 388 5.05 -14.36 18.82
CA LEU A 388 3.70 -13.95 18.43
C LEU A 388 2.74 -15.15 18.28
N ASN A 389 3.24 -16.34 17.92
CA ASN A 389 2.43 -17.57 17.88
C ASN A 389 2.05 -18.12 19.26
N LYS A 390 2.77 -17.75 20.32
CA LYS A 390 2.56 -18.26 21.68
C LYS A 390 1.66 -17.37 22.52
N VAL A 391 1.32 -16.17 22.02
CA VAL A 391 0.51 -15.24 22.80
C VAL A 391 -0.91 -15.80 22.99
N GLU A 392 -1.40 -15.68 24.21
CA GLU A 392 -2.80 -15.89 24.54
C GLU A 392 -3.52 -14.55 24.48
N VAL A 393 -4.60 -14.47 23.72
CA VAL A 393 -5.38 -13.23 23.59
C VAL A 393 -6.37 -13.11 24.74
N GLN A 394 -6.32 -11.99 25.45
CA GLN A 394 -7.40 -11.57 26.35
C GLN A 394 -8.44 -10.79 25.55
N TYR A 395 -9.70 -11.21 25.67
CA TYR A 395 -10.82 -10.61 24.97
C TYR A 395 -11.71 -9.79 25.90
N GLU A 396 -12.20 -8.67 25.39
CA GLU A 396 -13.41 -8.01 25.89
C GLU A 396 -14.60 -8.47 25.04
N THR A 397 -15.73 -8.77 25.67
CA THR A 397 -16.96 -9.18 24.98
C THR A 397 -17.97 -8.05 25.02
N LEU A 398 -18.39 -7.57 23.85
CA LEU A 398 -19.43 -6.56 23.70
C LEU A 398 -20.72 -7.21 23.19
N PRO A 399 -21.90 -6.70 23.59
CA PRO A 399 -23.15 -7.15 22.99
C PRO A 399 -23.19 -6.74 21.51
N GLY A 400 -23.64 -7.65 20.64
CA GLY A 400 -23.94 -7.33 19.26
C GLY A 400 -25.29 -6.63 19.11
N TRP A 401 -25.72 -6.38 17.87
CA TRP A 401 -26.92 -5.56 17.61
C TRP A 401 -28.04 -6.24 16.81
N ASP A 402 -27.81 -7.43 16.22
CA ASP A 402 -28.82 -8.22 15.50
C ASP A 402 -29.74 -7.40 14.58
N THR A 403 -29.16 -6.43 13.87
CA THR A 403 -29.89 -5.42 13.08
C THR A 403 -29.07 -5.08 11.83
N ASP A 404 -29.70 -5.07 10.66
CA ASP A 404 -29.07 -4.66 9.40
C ASP A 404 -28.78 -3.15 9.38
N ILE A 405 -27.50 -2.78 9.28
CA ILE A 405 -27.04 -1.38 9.27
C ILE A 405 -26.66 -0.89 7.86
N SER A 406 -26.81 -1.71 6.81
CA SER A 406 -26.34 -1.40 5.45
C SER A 406 -26.92 -0.11 4.84
N ASN A 407 -28.08 0.32 5.34
CA ASN A 407 -28.76 1.54 4.90
C ASN A 407 -28.47 2.77 5.78
N ALA A 408 -27.74 2.63 6.89
CA ALA A 408 -27.36 3.76 7.74
C ALA A 408 -26.45 4.73 6.96
N ARG A 409 -26.70 6.03 7.12
CA ARG A 409 -25.97 7.15 6.49
C ARG A 409 -25.47 8.17 7.49
N THR A 410 -25.93 8.10 8.74
CA THR A 410 -25.44 8.91 9.85
C THR A 410 -25.05 8.03 11.03
N PHE A 411 -24.18 8.51 11.92
CA PHE A 411 -23.75 7.76 13.08
C PHE A 411 -24.91 7.47 14.05
N ASP A 412 -25.85 8.41 14.16
CA ASP A 412 -27.01 8.29 15.05
C ASP A 412 -28.07 7.28 14.54
N GLU A 413 -28.04 6.93 13.26
CA GLU A 413 -28.87 5.86 12.68
C GLU A 413 -28.37 4.45 13.06
N LEU A 414 -27.13 4.33 13.53
CA LEU A 414 -26.60 3.04 13.97
C LEU A 414 -27.26 2.60 15.29
N PRO A 415 -27.55 1.30 15.48
CA PRO A 415 -27.98 0.77 16.78
C PRO A 415 -26.99 1.12 17.88
N VAL A 416 -27.48 1.31 19.10
CA VAL A 416 -26.66 1.72 20.26
C VAL A 416 -25.44 0.81 20.46
N ASN A 417 -25.60 -0.50 20.30
CA ASN A 417 -24.49 -1.44 20.44
C ASN A 417 -23.44 -1.31 19.31
N ALA A 418 -23.86 -0.98 18.09
CA ALA A 418 -22.94 -0.70 16.99
C ALA A 418 -22.18 0.63 17.22
N GLN A 419 -22.87 1.67 17.71
CA GLN A 419 -22.22 2.92 18.13
C GLN A 419 -21.21 2.66 19.26
N ASN A 420 -21.58 1.85 20.25
CA ASN A 420 -20.70 1.49 21.37
C ASN A 420 -19.47 0.70 20.89
N TYR A 421 -19.62 -0.17 19.90
CA TYR A 421 -18.50 -0.86 19.26
C TYR A 421 -17.50 0.13 18.65
N VAL A 422 -17.99 1.13 17.90
CA VAL A 422 -17.15 2.19 17.32
C VAL A 422 -16.46 3.01 18.41
N ARG A 423 -17.23 3.51 19.39
CA ARG A 423 -16.70 4.32 20.51
C ARG A 423 -15.67 3.57 21.34
N PHE A 424 -15.85 2.25 21.51
CA PHE A 424 -14.89 1.41 22.22
C PHE A 424 -13.53 1.40 21.50
N ILE A 425 -13.52 1.26 20.17
CA ILE A 425 -12.30 1.32 19.37
C ILE A 425 -11.64 2.70 19.46
N GLU A 426 -12.42 3.77 19.33
CA GLU A 426 -11.92 5.15 19.43
C GLU A 426 -11.29 5.43 20.79
N MET A 427 -11.93 4.99 21.87
CA MET A 427 -11.44 5.14 23.24
C MET A 427 -10.13 4.37 23.48
N GLU A 428 -10.06 3.13 23.01
CA GLU A 428 -8.88 2.26 23.18
C GLU A 428 -7.66 2.72 22.36
N LEU A 429 -7.90 3.41 21.24
CA LEU A 429 -6.83 3.93 20.37
C LEU A 429 -6.52 5.41 20.62
N GLY A 430 -7.43 6.17 21.22
CA GLY A 430 -7.30 7.63 21.36
C GLY A 430 -7.39 8.37 20.02
N VAL A 431 -8.01 7.77 19.01
CA VAL A 431 -8.14 8.31 17.64
C VAL A 431 -9.60 8.30 17.22
N PRO A 432 -10.16 9.43 16.74
CA PRO A 432 -11.56 9.50 16.32
C PRO A 432 -11.80 8.76 15.00
N GLY A 433 -12.98 8.17 14.84
CA GLY A 433 -13.54 7.73 13.57
C GLY A 433 -14.03 8.92 12.74
N LYS A 434 -13.86 8.86 11.42
CA LYS A 434 -14.26 9.93 10.49
C LYS A 434 -14.86 9.41 9.19
#